data_AF-A0A4R6FDX0-F1
#
_entry.id   AF-A0A4R6FDX0-F1
#
_cell.length_a   1.000
_cell.length_b   1.000
_cell.length_c   1.000
_cell.angle_alpha   90.00
_cell.angle_beta   90.00
_cell.angle_gamma   90.00
#
_symmetry.space_group_name_H-M   'P 1'
#
loop_
_entity.id
_entity.type
_entity.pdbx_description
1 polymer ?
#
loop_
_entity_poly.entity_id
_entity_poly.type
_entity_poly.pdbx_seq_one_letter_code
_entity_poly.pdbx_strand_id
1 'polypeptide(L)'
;MSTTPNREVLPENPDEYLQKILNEFSANISEVVNFGTHLLVWDVRKRREGKDNHIPTLFFRNILELGDSISILMKSSSIDSGKILLRSLLENSYGLLYLLEKNERKRAFSYMVWKAIKQIKNYKRFVSDYPSSQELKRLILEYDESFPIDKFFDREDVKEIIETKSSLLKMPEFDEVYKEYNRTKKKRKLRNPSWYSLYDGPKNFLELSNYLDRSLMYEFQYRDYSENVHVTDIQKGIAKAGKDSGQIIQIRDFENCKDVYQSTIDNLIESFYVFTKKRIPNRDQEFRNWYLEFRQVHKKAIEENIFNYKK
;
A
#
# COMPACT_ATOMS: atom_id res chain seq x y z
N MET A 1 -18.53 -6.97 32.94
CA MET A 1 -19.15 -5.63 32.89
C MET A 1 -18.90 -5.05 31.51
N SER A 2 -19.92 -4.50 30.85
CA SER A 2 -19.75 -3.75 29.61
C SER A 2 -19.33 -2.30 29.93
N THR A 3 -18.44 -1.74 29.14
CA THR A 3 -18.03 -0.32 29.22
C THR A 3 -18.68 0.49 28.10
N THR A 4 -18.75 1.80 28.27
CA THR A 4 -19.22 2.75 27.25
C THR A 4 -18.08 3.68 26.82
N PRO A 5 -18.05 4.16 25.57
CA PRO A 5 -17.02 5.10 25.11
C PRO A 5 -17.08 6.44 25.85
N ASN A 6 -15.91 6.99 26.21
CA ASN A 6 -15.80 8.38 26.62
C ASN A 6 -15.89 9.26 25.37
N ARG A 7 -17.00 9.98 25.21
CA ARG A 7 -17.31 10.79 24.03
C ARG A 7 -16.37 11.99 23.82
N GLU A 8 -15.67 12.44 24.85
CA GLU A 8 -14.66 13.48 24.73
C GLU A 8 -13.42 13.00 23.97
N VAL A 9 -13.15 11.69 24.01
CA VAL A 9 -11.97 11.07 23.38
C VAL A 9 -12.36 10.26 22.14
N LEU A 10 -13.47 9.53 22.21
CA LEU A 10 -13.99 8.67 21.14
C LEU A 10 -15.45 9.04 20.85
N PRO A 11 -15.69 10.10 20.06
CA PRO A 11 -17.03 10.48 19.67
C PRO A 11 -17.63 9.39 18.77
N GLU A 12 -18.76 8.82 19.18
CA GLU A 12 -19.39 7.73 18.43
C GLU A 12 -19.98 8.21 17.09
N ASN A 13 -20.44 9.46 17.04
CA ASN A 13 -20.96 10.11 15.85
C ASN A 13 -20.30 11.48 15.72
N PRO A 14 -19.65 11.78 14.58
CA PRO A 14 -19.30 13.17 14.27
C PRO A 14 -20.57 13.99 14.06
N ASP A 15 -20.43 15.32 14.12
CA ASP A 15 -21.49 16.27 13.78
C ASP A 15 -22.21 15.89 12.47
N GLU A 16 -23.54 16.05 12.40
CA GLU A 16 -24.34 15.60 11.24
C GLU A 16 -23.86 16.20 9.92
N TYR A 17 -23.39 17.45 9.94
CA TYR A 17 -22.80 18.10 8.78
C TYR A 17 -21.49 17.42 8.38
N LEU A 18 -20.58 17.16 9.33
CA LEU A 18 -19.33 16.45 9.06
C LEU A 18 -19.57 15.03 8.54
N GLN A 19 -20.52 14.29 9.13
CA GLN A 19 -20.86 12.95 8.69
C GLN A 19 -21.37 12.96 7.24
N LYS A 20 -22.12 13.99 6.83
CA LYS A 20 -22.57 14.15 5.43
C LYS A 20 -21.38 14.28 4.49
N ILE A 21 -20.38 15.09 4.83
CA ILE A 21 -19.16 15.26 4.02
C ILE A 21 -18.38 13.95 3.92
N LEU A 22 -18.16 13.27 5.05
CA LEU A 22 -17.44 11.99 5.08
C LEU A 22 -18.17 10.90 4.28
N ASN A 23 -19.50 10.88 4.33
CA ASN A 23 -20.32 9.98 3.51
C ASN A 23 -20.16 10.29 2.01
N GLU A 24 -20.14 11.56 1.62
CA GLU A 24 -19.94 11.97 0.22
C GLU A 24 -18.53 11.60 -0.28
N PHE A 25 -17.48 11.89 0.50
CA PHE A 25 -16.11 11.51 0.16
C PHE A 25 -15.95 9.99 0.07
N SER A 26 -16.50 9.25 1.03
CA SER A 26 -16.53 7.79 1.02
C SER A 26 -17.21 7.26 -0.24
N ALA A 27 -18.42 7.74 -0.56
CA ALA A 27 -19.18 7.31 -1.72
C ALA A 27 -18.43 7.58 -3.04
N ASN A 28 -17.76 8.73 -3.15
CA ASN A 28 -16.97 9.06 -4.33
C ASN A 28 -15.75 8.12 -4.49
N ILE A 29 -15.05 7.79 -3.41
CA ILE A 29 -13.95 6.80 -3.46
C ILE A 29 -14.51 5.43 -3.85
N SER A 30 -15.61 5.00 -3.24
CA SER A 30 -16.25 3.71 -3.54
C SER A 30 -16.69 3.63 -5.01
N GLU A 31 -17.18 4.72 -5.61
CA GLU A 31 -17.52 4.74 -7.04
C GLU A 31 -16.28 4.59 -7.94
N VAL A 32 -15.16 5.23 -7.59
CA VAL A 32 -13.90 4.98 -8.32
C VAL A 32 -13.48 3.51 -8.18
N VAL A 33 -13.52 2.94 -6.98
CA VAL A 33 -13.18 1.51 -6.79
C VAL A 33 -14.14 0.62 -7.60
N ASN A 34 -15.43 0.92 -7.59
CA ASN A 34 -16.46 0.22 -8.34
C ASN A 34 -16.10 0.17 -9.84
N PHE A 35 -15.83 1.33 -10.45
CA PHE A 35 -15.37 1.38 -11.83
C PHE A 35 -14.08 0.57 -12.05
N GLY A 36 -13.14 0.66 -11.11
CA GLY A 36 -11.90 -0.11 -11.12
C GLY A 36 -12.12 -1.64 -11.17
N THR A 37 -13.19 -2.14 -10.53
CA THR A 37 -13.51 -3.58 -10.60
C THR A 37 -13.87 -4.02 -12.02
N HIS A 38 -14.49 -3.15 -12.82
CA HIS A 38 -14.75 -3.42 -14.24
C HIS A 38 -13.44 -3.49 -15.04
N LEU A 39 -12.50 -2.58 -14.79
CA LEU A 39 -11.16 -2.60 -15.41
C LEU A 39 -10.43 -3.90 -15.09
N LEU A 40 -10.49 -4.35 -13.83
CA LEU A 40 -9.88 -5.60 -13.39
C LEU A 40 -10.50 -6.81 -14.12
N VAL A 41 -11.83 -6.87 -14.20
CA VAL A 41 -12.54 -7.95 -14.91
C VAL A 41 -12.21 -7.94 -16.40
N TRP A 42 -12.12 -6.77 -17.04
CA TRP A 42 -11.75 -6.66 -18.45
C TRP A 42 -10.33 -7.16 -18.73
N ASP A 43 -9.37 -6.88 -17.85
CA ASP A 43 -8.00 -7.41 -17.99
C ASP A 43 -7.95 -8.93 -17.80
N VAL A 44 -8.62 -9.46 -16.76
CA VAL A 44 -8.66 -10.92 -16.50
C VAL A 44 -9.30 -11.67 -17.67
N ARG A 45 -10.35 -11.12 -18.29
CA ARG A 45 -11.03 -11.72 -19.45
C ARG A 45 -10.14 -11.82 -20.70
N LYS A 46 -9.03 -11.08 -20.77
CA LYS A 46 -8.06 -11.24 -21.87
C LYS A 46 -7.30 -12.57 -21.84
N ARG A 47 -7.33 -13.31 -20.70
CA ARG A 47 -6.69 -14.64 -20.56
C ARG A 47 -5.24 -14.64 -21.05
N ARG A 48 -4.45 -13.67 -20.62
CA ARG A 48 -3.05 -13.54 -21.04
C ARG A 48 -2.24 -14.75 -20.58
N GLU A 49 -1.50 -15.34 -21.50
CA GLU A 49 -0.66 -16.52 -21.25
C GLU A 49 0.68 -16.13 -20.61
N GLY A 50 1.22 -16.93 -19.70
CA GLY A 50 2.52 -16.69 -19.09
C GLY A 50 2.44 -16.41 -17.60
N LYS A 51 3.40 -16.95 -16.85
CA LYS A 51 3.38 -16.97 -15.39
C LYS A 51 3.53 -15.60 -14.75
N ASP A 52 3.97 -14.57 -15.47
CA ASP A 52 4.17 -13.21 -14.97
C ASP A 52 3.04 -12.24 -15.28
N ASN A 53 2.16 -12.59 -16.23
CA ASN A 53 1.15 -11.68 -16.75
C ASN A 53 0.06 -11.30 -15.74
N HIS A 54 -0.01 -12.00 -14.62
CA HIS A 54 -0.90 -11.71 -13.51
C HIS A 54 -0.33 -10.68 -12.53
N ILE A 55 0.98 -10.38 -12.57
CA ILE A 55 1.61 -9.45 -11.62
C ILE A 55 1.02 -8.02 -11.71
N PRO A 56 0.88 -7.39 -12.89
CA PRO A 56 0.21 -6.08 -12.97
C PRO A 56 -1.22 -6.13 -12.44
N THR A 57 -1.95 -7.21 -12.74
CA THR A 57 -3.33 -7.44 -12.31
C THR A 57 -3.42 -7.53 -10.77
N LEU A 58 -2.45 -8.18 -10.12
CA LEU A 58 -2.39 -8.26 -8.65
C LEU A 58 -2.07 -6.91 -8.01
N PHE A 59 -1.15 -6.13 -8.58
CA PHE A 59 -0.90 -4.76 -8.13
C PHE A 59 -2.16 -3.92 -8.23
N PHE A 60 -2.85 -3.98 -9.38
CA PHE A 60 -4.10 -3.26 -9.59
C PHE A 60 -5.20 -3.70 -8.62
N ARG A 61 -5.36 -5.01 -8.38
CA ARG A 61 -6.32 -5.53 -7.40
C ARG A 61 -6.04 -5.00 -5.99
N ASN A 62 -4.76 -4.97 -5.57
CA ASN A 62 -4.38 -4.45 -4.26
C ASN A 62 -4.61 -2.93 -4.15
N ILE A 63 -4.45 -2.18 -5.24
CA ILE A 63 -4.81 -0.74 -5.32
C ILE A 63 -6.31 -0.55 -5.05
N LEU A 64 -7.18 -1.40 -5.61
CA LEU A 64 -8.63 -1.35 -5.37
C LEU A 64 -8.99 -1.66 -3.92
N GLU A 65 -8.38 -2.67 -3.31
CA GLU A 65 -8.55 -2.95 -1.87
C GLU A 65 -8.07 -1.79 -0.99
N LEU A 66 -6.95 -1.18 -1.40
CA LEU A 66 -6.40 0.11 -1.00
C LEU A 66 -7.51 1.15 -0.81
N GLY A 67 -8.10 1.52 -1.94
CA GLY A 67 -9.14 2.54 -2.03
C GLY A 67 -10.40 2.16 -1.27
N ASP A 68 -10.84 0.91 -1.34
CA ASP A 68 -12.05 0.45 -0.66
C ASP A 68 -11.92 0.59 0.86
N SER A 69 -10.79 0.12 1.40
CA SER A 69 -10.49 0.23 2.83
C SER A 69 -10.42 1.69 3.29
N ILE A 70 -9.81 2.57 2.50
CA ILE A 70 -9.79 4.02 2.78
C ILE A 70 -11.22 4.58 2.78
N SER A 71 -12.09 4.17 1.86
CA SER A 71 -13.48 4.64 1.80
C SER A 71 -14.27 4.29 3.06
N ILE A 72 -14.04 3.10 3.63
CA ILE A 72 -14.67 2.63 4.87
C ILE A 72 -14.17 3.43 6.08
N LEU A 73 -12.85 3.66 6.16
CA LEU A 73 -12.24 4.45 7.24
C LEU A 73 -12.68 5.92 7.19
N MET A 74 -12.76 6.50 5.98
CA MET A 74 -13.25 7.85 5.73
C MET A 74 -14.66 8.04 6.30
N LYS A 75 -15.57 7.12 5.95
CA LYS A 75 -16.96 7.15 6.44
C LYS A 75 -17.06 7.13 7.97
N SER A 76 -16.10 6.46 8.60
CA SER A 76 -16.05 6.26 10.06
C SER A 76 -15.24 7.33 10.79
N SER A 77 -14.86 8.42 10.10
CA SER A 77 -13.98 9.49 10.62
C SER A 77 -12.64 8.97 11.18
N SER A 78 -12.12 7.88 10.62
CA SER A 78 -10.83 7.29 11.01
C SER A 78 -9.74 7.75 10.03
N ILE A 79 -9.53 9.06 9.96
CA ILE A 79 -8.73 9.69 8.91
C ILE A 79 -7.24 9.33 9.01
N ASP A 80 -6.67 9.32 10.21
CA ASP A 80 -5.26 8.98 10.41
C ASP A 80 -4.95 7.52 10.07
N SER A 81 -5.87 6.61 10.34
CA SER A 81 -5.74 5.21 9.87
C SER A 81 -5.80 5.15 8.34
N GLY A 82 -6.62 6.01 7.72
CA GLY A 82 -6.66 6.19 6.27
C GLY A 82 -5.32 6.66 5.69
N LYS A 83 -4.59 7.56 6.37
CA LYS A 83 -3.25 8.02 5.94
C LYS A 83 -2.25 6.87 5.82
N ILE A 84 -2.29 5.90 6.73
CA ILE A 84 -1.44 4.69 6.67
C ILE A 84 -1.71 3.89 5.40
N LEU A 85 -2.99 3.67 5.09
CA LEU A 85 -3.40 2.94 3.89
C LEU A 85 -3.06 3.72 2.62
N LEU A 86 -3.18 5.05 2.63
CA LEU A 86 -2.82 5.90 1.50
C LEU A 86 -1.33 5.80 1.14
N ARG A 87 -0.43 5.65 2.13
CA ARG A 87 1.00 5.36 1.87
C ARG A 87 1.17 4.06 1.10
N SER A 88 0.45 3.02 1.54
CA SER A 88 0.48 1.72 0.88
C SER A 88 -0.13 1.79 -0.53
N LEU A 89 -1.17 2.61 -0.72
CA LEU A 89 -1.78 2.89 -2.01
C LEU A 89 -0.78 3.56 -2.95
N LEU A 90 -0.04 4.57 -2.47
CA LEU A 90 1.03 5.25 -3.22
C LEU A 90 2.12 4.28 -3.67
N GLU A 91 2.65 3.47 -2.74
CA GLU A 91 3.69 2.48 -3.05
C GLU A 91 3.23 1.46 -4.09
N ASN A 92 1.98 0.99 -3.98
CA ASN A 92 1.41 0.06 -4.95
C ASN A 92 1.15 0.72 -6.31
N SER A 93 0.61 1.94 -6.31
CA SER A 93 0.34 2.71 -7.52
C SER A 93 1.64 2.95 -8.28
N TYR A 94 2.69 3.44 -7.61
CA TYR A 94 3.98 3.70 -8.28
C TYR A 94 4.69 2.41 -8.66
N GLY A 95 4.51 1.34 -7.89
CA GLY A 95 4.93 0.00 -8.28
C GLY A 95 4.27 -0.45 -9.59
N LEU A 96 2.96 -0.23 -9.75
CA LEU A 96 2.23 -0.54 -10.97
C LEU A 96 2.66 0.34 -12.15
N LEU A 97 2.79 1.65 -11.94
CA LEU A 97 3.26 2.61 -12.94
C LEU A 97 4.64 2.21 -13.45
N TYR A 98 5.57 1.94 -12.54
CA TYR A 98 6.89 1.42 -12.88
C TYR A 98 6.79 0.09 -13.59
N LEU A 99 5.95 -0.85 -13.16
CA LEU A 99 5.81 -2.13 -13.86
C LEU A 99 5.41 -1.95 -15.34
N LEU A 100 4.46 -1.05 -15.62
CA LEU A 100 3.83 -0.88 -16.95
C LEU A 100 4.53 0.14 -17.88
N GLU A 101 5.48 0.92 -17.36
CA GLU A 101 6.10 2.01 -18.12
C GLU A 101 7.04 1.51 -19.24
N LYS A 102 7.77 0.39 -19.01
CA LYS A 102 8.73 -0.20 -19.98
C LYS A 102 8.49 -1.69 -20.17
N ASN A 103 9.56 -2.50 -20.12
CA ASN A 103 9.48 -3.95 -20.30
C ASN A 103 8.77 -4.60 -19.11
N GLU A 104 7.45 -4.74 -19.24
CA GLU A 104 6.54 -5.29 -18.25
C GLU A 104 6.99 -6.67 -17.77
N ARG A 105 7.28 -7.58 -18.70
CA ARG A 105 7.72 -8.95 -18.39
C ARG A 105 8.98 -8.99 -17.54
N LYS A 106 9.99 -8.23 -17.92
CA LYS A 106 11.26 -8.12 -17.17
C LYS A 106 11.04 -7.57 -15.76
N ARG A 107 10.21 -6.53 -15.63
CA ARG A 107 9.87 -5.92 -14.33
C ARG A 107 9.01 -6.86 -13.47
N ALA A 108 8.08 -7.60 -14.06
CA ALA A 108 7.28 -8.61 -13.37
C ALA A 108 8.14 -9.77 -12.86
N PHE A 109 9.05 -10.30 -13.68
CA PHE A 109 10.03 -11.29 -13.22
C PHE A 109 10.93 -10.72 -12.11
N SER A 110 11.32 -9.44 -12.19
CA SER A 110 12.11 -8.78 -11.14
C SER A 110 11.37 -8.77 -9.81
N TYR A 111 10.06 -8.47 -9.82
CA TYR A 111 9.19 -8.56 -8.66
C TYR A 111 9.07 -10.00 -8.13
N MET A 112 8.83 -10.98 -9.01
CA MET A 112 8.66 -12.40 -8.63
C MET A 112 9.92 -12.97 -7.97
N VAL A 113 11.09 -12.76 -8.59
CA VAL A 113 12.38 -13.20 -8.05
C VAL A 113 12.66 -12.54 -6.71
N TRP A 114 12.49 -11.22 -6.63
CA TRP A 114 12.66 -10.48 -5.37
C TRP A 114 11.74 -11.02 -4.25
N LYS A 115 10.46 -11.24 -4.57
CA LYS A 115 9.47 -11.75 -3.60
C LYS A 115 9.82 -13.15 -3.12
N ALA A 116 10.21 -14.05 -4.03
CA ALA A 116 10.62 -15.41 -3.70
C ALA A 116 11.86 -15.42 -2.79
N ILE A 117 12.88 -14.63 -3.11
CA ILE A 117 14.09 -14.51 -2.28
C ILE A 117 13.75 -13.96 -0.89
N LYS A 118 12.91 -12.92 -0.81
CA LYS A 118 12.47 -12.32 0.46
C LYS A 118 11.72 -13.34 1.32
N GLN A 119 10.82 -14.11 0.72
CA GLN A 119 10.06 -15.16 1.40
C GLN A 119 10.98 -16.28 1.89
N ILE A 120 11.84 -16.82 1.03
CA ILE A 120 12.82 -17.86 1.40
C ILE A 120 13.64 -17.40 2.62
N LYS A 121 14.17 -16.17 2.58
CA LYS A 121 14.95 -15.62 3.70
C LYS A 121 14.14 -15.54 5.00
N ASN A 122 12.86 -15.18 4.93
CA ASN A 122 11.99 -15.12 6.10
C ASN A 122 11.71 -16.51 6.65
N TYR A 123 11.36 -17.48 5.79
CA TYR A 123 11.04 -18.85 6.19
C TYR A 123 12.25 -19.61 6.73
N LYS A 124 13.46 -19.33 6.22
CA LYS A 124 14.73 -19.89 6.76
C LYS A 124 14.99 -19.54 8.22
N ARG A 125 14.30 -18.55 8.80
CA ARG A 125 14.38 -18.27 10.25
C ARG A 125 13.68 -19.32 11.10
N PHE A 126 12.83 -20.16 10.52
CA PHE A 126 12.05 -21.19 11.20
C PHE A 126 12.56 -22.61 10.91
N VAL A 127 13.72 -22.75 10.26
CA VAL A 127 14.34 -24.04 9.95
C VAL A 127 15.71 -24.09 10.59
N SER A 128 15.93 -25.07 11.46
CA SER A 128 17.08 -25.18 12.36
C SER A 128 18.42 -25.24 11.62
N ASP A 129 18.44 -25.83 10.43
CA ASP A 129 19.64 -25.98 9.59
C ASP A 129 20.24 -24.65 9.14
N TYR A 130 19.50 -23.54 9.23
CA TYR A 130 19.98 -22.23 8.81
C TYR A 130 20.51 -21.41 9.98
N PRO A 131 21.66 -20.71 9.83
CA PRO A 131 22.19 -19.81 10.87
C PRO A 131 21.21 -18.71 11.30
N SER A 132 20.29 -18.31 10.40
CA SER A 132 19.25 -17.32 10.70
C SER A 132 18.21 -17.78 11.73
N SER A 133 18.13 -19.07 12.03
CA SER A 133 17.23 -19.63 13.04
C SER A 133 17.74 -19.42 14.46
N GLN A 134 19.06 -19.38 14.65
CA GLN A 134 19.70 -19.34 15.97
C GLN A 134 19.33 -18.07 16.74
N GLU A 135 19.34 -16.92 16.05
CA GLU A 135 18.92 -15.65 16.64
C GLU A 135 17.46 -15.68 17.10
N LEU A 136 16.57 -16.26 16.29
CA LEU A 136 15.15 -16.36 16.65
C LEU A 136 14.92 -17.33 17.80
N LYS A 137 15.61 -18.48 17.81
CA LYS A 137 15.57 -19.44 18.92
C LYS A 137 16.00 -18.79 20.23
N ARG A 138 17.13 -18.07 20.22
CA ARG A 138 17.62 -17.36 21.41
C ARG A 138 16.58 -16.38 21.94
N LEU A 139 16.03 -15.52 21.06
CA LEU A 139 15.04 -14.52 21.46
C LEU A 139 13.77 -15.13 22.05
N ILE A 140 13.32 -16.27 21.52
CA ILE A 140 12.14 -16.96 22.05
C ILE A 140 12.44 -17.52 23.45
N LEU A 141 13.55 -18.22 23.61
CA LEU A 141 13.92 -18.86 24.88
C LEU A 141 14.27 -17.84 25.97
N GLU A 142 14.80 -16.67 25.61
CA GLU A 142 15.01 -15.56 26.55
C GLU A 142 13.69 -14.99 27.10
N TYR A 143 12.62 -15.04 26.32
CA TYR A 143 11.29 -14.56 26.73
C TYR A 143 10.46 -15.63 27.45
N ASP A 144 10.54 -16.88 26.96
CA ASP A 144 9.84 -18.04 27.52
C ASP A 144 10.69 -19.30 27.34
N GLU A 145 11.42 -19.66 28.38
CA GLU A 145 12.26 -20.87 28.42
C GLU A 145 11.45 -22.16 28.24
N SER A 146 10.15 -22.14 28.55
CA SER A 146 9.25 -23.29 28.43
C SER A 146 8.65 -23.46 27.03
N PHE A 147 8.92 -22.52 26.12
CA PHE A 147 8.36 -22.52 24.78
C PHE A 147 8.78 -23.78 24.00
N PRO A 148 7.84 -24.49 23.33
CA PRO A 148 8.14 -25.74 22.63
C PRO A 148 8.85 -25.51 21.29
N ILE A 149 10.14 -25.14 21.34
CA ILE A 149 10.99 -24.83 20.18
C ILE A 149 10.95 -25.94 19.12
N ASP A 150 11.05 -27.21 19.54
CA ASP A 150 11.09 -28.34 18.62
C ASP A 150 9.80 -28.52 17.80
N LYS A 151 8.66 -28.00 18.28
CA LYS A 151 7.38 -28.02 17.54
C LYS A 151 7.20 -26.79 16.64
N PHE A 152 7.90 -25.70 16.95
CA PHE A 152 7.79 -24.43 16.23
C PHE A 152 8.72 -24.36 15.02
N PHE A 153 9.90 -24.97 15.14
CA PHE A 153 10.89 -25.05 14.07
C PHE A 153 10.71 -26.31 13.22
N ASP A 154 11.26 -26.30 12.02
CA ASP A 154 11.39 -27.46 11.13
C ASP A 154 10.08 -28.10 10.66
N ARG A 155 8.97 -27.37 10.77
CA ARG A 155 7.68 -27.77 10.21
C ARG A 155 7.78 -28.07 8.72
N GLU A 156 7.15 -29.16 8.30
CA GLU A 156 7.24 -29.63 6.92
C GLU A 156 6.67 -28.62 5.91
N ASP A 157 5.56 -27.97 6.24
CA ASP A 157 4.96 -26.94 5.39
C ASP A 157 5.88 -25.73 5.16
N VAL A 158 6.72 -25.39 6.14
CA VAL A 158 7.73 -24.33 5.99
C VAL A 158 8.84 -24.76 5.03
N LYS A 159 9.30 -26.01 5.13
CA LYS A 159 10.33 -26.57 4.25
C LYS A 159 9.81 -26.68 2.81
N GLU A 160 8.59 -27.14 2.62
CA GLU A 160 7.91 -27.21 1.32
C GLU A 160 7.79 -25.83 0.67
N ILE A 161 7.45 -24.79 1.44
CA ILE A 161 7.42 -23.41 0.93
C ILE A 161 8.81 -22.97 0.45
N ILE A 162 9.87 -23.26 1.23
CA ILE A 162 11.25 -22.91 0.85
C ILE A 162 11.64 -23.64 -0.44
N GLU A 163 11.35 -24.94 -0.53
CA GLU A 163 11.66 -25.76 -1.70
C GLU A 163 10.92 -25.26 -2.93
N THR A 164 9.60 -25.08 -2.84
CA THR A 164 8.76 -24.58 -3.94
C THR A 164 9.28 -23.26 -4.49
N LYS A 165 9.62 -22.30 -3.60
CA LYS A 165 10.18 -21.00 -4.02
C LYS A 165 11.59 -21.13 -4.57
N SER A 166 12.40 -22.04 -4.04
CA SER A 166 13.75 -22.29 -4.55
C SER A 166 13.71 -22.92 -5.94
N SER A 167 12.77 -23.83 -6.20
CA SER A 167 12.54 -24.45 -7.50
C SER A 167 12.04 -23.43 -8.54
N LEU A 168 11.19 -22.48 -8.14
CA LEU A 168 10.82 -21.35 -8.99
C LEU A 168 12.06 -20.56 -9.43
N LEU A 169 12.97 -20.24 -8.52
CA LEU A 169 14.20 -19.49 -8.84
C LEU A 169 15.18 -20.26 -9.74
N LYS A 170 15.05 -21.58 -9.85
CA LYS A 170 15.87 -22.42 -10.73
C LYS A 170 15.31 -22.55 -12.15
N MET A 171 14.08 -22.07 -12.42
CA MET A 171 13.52 -22.16 -13.77
C MET A 171 14.32 -21.29 -14.75
N PRO A 172 14.59 -21.75 -15.99
CA PRO A 172 15.42 -21.03 -16.96
C PRO A 172 14.96 -19.58 -17.22
N GLU A 173 13.64 -19.35 -17.21
CA GLU A 173 13.03 -18.04 -17.43
C GLU A 173 13.39 -16.97 -16.37
N PHE A 174 13.84 -17.38 -15.17
CA PHE A 174 14.25 -16.46 -14.11
C PHE A 174 15.78 -16.30 -13.97
N ASP A 175 16.59 -17.05 -14.72
CA ASP A 175 18.05 -17.08 -14.54
C ASP A 175 18.70 -15.69 -14.74
N GLU A 176 18.31 -14.97 -15.80
CA GLU A 176 18.81 -13.61 -16.06
C GLU A 176 18.51 -12.67 -14.89
N VAL A 177 17.26 -12.68 -14.40
CA VAL A 177 16.79 -11.79 -13.35
C VAL A 177 17.40 -12.17 -12.00
N TYR A 178 17.60 -13.45 -11.73
CA TYR A 178 18.27 -13.93 -10.53
C TYR A 178 19.75 -13.53 -10.50
N LYS A 179 20.46 -13.63 -11.63
CA LYS A 179 21.82 -13.10 -11.78
C LYS A 179 21.85 -11.60 -11.57
N GLU A 180 20.89 -10.87 -12.15
CA GLU A 180 20.76 -9.44 -11.97
C GLU A 180 20.51 -9.04 -10.51
N TYR A 181 19.64 -9.77 -9.80
CA TYR A 181 19.40 -9.55 -8.37
C TYR A 181 20.71 -9.64 -7.57
N ASN A 182 21.50 -10.68 -7.83
CA ASN A 182 22.79 -10.87 -7.17
C ASN A 182 23.82 -9.80 -7.58
N ARG A 183 23.84 -9.37 -8.85
CA ARG A 183 24.67 -8.26 -9.32
C ARG A 183 24.32 -6.97 -8.59
N THR A 184 23.05 -6.58 -8.55
CA THR A 184 22.57 -5.37 -7.87
C THR A 184 22.89 -5.40 -6.38
N LYS A 185 22.64 -6.55 -5.73
CA LYS A 185 22.97 -6.78 -4.32
C LYS A 185 24.46 -6.51 -4.03
N LYS A 186 25.36 -7.09 -4.85
CA LYS A 186 26.82 -6.92 -4.72
C LYS A 186 27.25 -5.48 -5.02
N LYS A 187 26.84 -4.94 -6.17
CA LYS A 187 27.22 -3.60 -6.65
C LYS A 187 26.83 -2.51 -5.65
N ARG A 188 25.63 -2.59 -5.07
CA ARG A 188 25.11 -1.58 -4.14
C ARG A 188 25.38 -1.88 -2.67
N LYS A 189 26.05 -3.00 -2.36
CA LYS A 189 26.28 -3.49 -0.98
C LYS A 189 24.98 -3.56 -0.16
N LEU A 190 23.87 -3.89 -0.81
CA LEU A 190 22.55 -3.96 -0.16
C LEU A 190 22.30 -5.37 0.36
N ARG A 191 21.66 -5.48 1.54
CA ARG A 191 21.24 -6.80 2.06
C ARG A 191 20.12 -7.39 1.22
N ASN A 192 19.12 -6.57 0.88
CA ASN A 192 17.93 -6.91 0.12
C ASN A 192 17.56 -5.70 -0.78
N PRO A 193 18.05 -5.61 -2.03
CA PRO A 193 17.63 -4.54 -2.94
C PRO A 193 16.12 -4.63 -3.21
N SER A 194 15.47 -3.49 -3.43
CA SER A 194 14.07 -3.46 -3.90
C SER A 194 13.99 -4.02 -5.33
N TRP A 195 12.84 -4.60 -5.71
CA TRP A 195 12.68 -5.19 -7.05
C TRP A 195 12.81 -4.15 -8.17
N TYR A 196 12.36 -2.91 -7.94
CA TYR A 196 12.53 -1.81 -8.88
C TYR A 196 13.97 -1.30 -8.96
N SER A 197 14.86 -1.70 -8.04
CA SER A 197 16.30 -1.38 -8.07
C SER A 197 17.11 -2.22 -9.04
N LEU A 198 16.54 -3.33 -9.54
CA LEU A 198 17.21 -4.20 -10.50
C LEU A 198 17.41 -3.48 -11.83
N TYR A 199 18.42 -3.92 -12.58
CA TYR A 199 18.83 -3.32 -13.85
C TYR A 199 19.14 -1.83 -13.73
N ASP A 200 19.83 -1.49 -12.63
CA ASP A 200 20.22 -0.12 -12.29
C ASP A 200 19.05 0.86 -12.10
N GLY A 201 17.84 0.34 -11.81
CA GLY A 201 16.68 1.16 -11.46
C GLY A 201 16.76 1.86 -10.09
N PRO A 202 15.69 2.55 -9.68
CA PRO A 202 15.67 3.38 -8.47
C PRO A 202 16.06 2.64 -7.20
N LYS A 203 16.82 3.26 -6.29
CA LYS A 203 17.34 2.61 -5.06
C LYS A 203 16.33 2.52 -3.93
N ASN A 204 15.41 3.46 -3.87
CA ASN A 204 14.42 3.59 -2.80
C ASN A 204 13.15 4.23 -3.36
N PHE A 205 12.13 4.39 -2.51
CA PHE A 205 10.84 4.92 -2.94
C PHE A 205 10.93 6.39 -3.42
N LEU A 206 11.80 7.21 -2.82
CA LEU A 206 12.05 8.58 -3.28
C LEU A 206 12.68 8.62 -4.68
N GLU A 207 13.71 7.80 -4.94
CA GLU A 207 14.27 7.72 -6.29
C GLU A 207 13.23 7.18 -7.29
N LEU A 208 12.31 6.32 -6.85
CA LEU A 208 11.22 5.80 -7.69
C LEU A 208 10.20 6.90 -8.04
N SER A 209 9.80 7.71 -7.07
CA SER A 209 8.91 8.85 -7.32
C SER A 209 9.56 9.88 -8.24
N ASN A 210 10.85 10.18 -8.04
CA ASN A 210 11.62 11.03 -8.94
C ASN A 210 11.67 10.47 -10.36
N TYR A 211 11.91 9.16 -10.49
CA TYR A 211 11.95 8.49 -11.78
C TYR A 211 10.61 8.57 -12.53
N LEU A 212 9.48 8.53 -11.80
CA LEU A 212 8.13 8.63 -12.36
C LEU A 212 7.64 10.08 -12.52
N ASP A 213 8.48 11.08 -12.21
CA ASP A 213 8.12 12.50 -12.20
C ASP A 213 6.96 12.82 -11.23
N ARG A 214 7.02 12.24 -10.03
CA ARG A 214 6.02 12.38 -8.95
C ARG A 214 6.63 12.84 -7.63
N SER A 215 7.77 13.53 -7.69
CA SER A 215 8.50 14.01 -6.50
C SER A 215 7.65 14.90 -5.60
N LEU A 216 6.83 15.78 -6.17
CA LEU A 216 5.95 16.66 -5.39
C LEU A 216 4.92 15.86 -4.59
N MET A 217 4.30 14.85 -5.20
CA MET A 217 3.34 13.98 -4.52
C MET A 217 4.02 13.15 -3.43
N TYR A 218 5.26 12.72 -3.65
CA TYR A 218 6.05 12.09 -2.59
C TYR A 218 6.24 13.02 -1.38
N GLU A 219 6.60 14.29 -1.60
CA GLU A 219 6.81 15.24 -0.50
C GLU A 219 5.51 15.48 0.29
N PHE A 220 4.43 15.88 -0.38
CA PHE A 220 3.18 16.27 0.29
C PHE A 220 2.33 15.10 0.80
N GLN A 221 2.35 13.94 0.13
CA GLN A 221 1.49 12.82 0.49
C GLN A 221 2.27 11.72 1.22
N TYR A 222 3.51 11.45 0.82
CA TYR A 222 4.26 10.36 1.42
C TYR A 222 5.08 10.81 2.63
N ARG A 223 5.83 11.91 2.56
CA ARG A 223 6.67 12.34 3.69
C ARG A 223 5.82 12.81 4.86
N ASP A 224 4.87 13.71 4.63
CA ASP A 224 4.01 14.28 5.68
C ASP A 224 3.20 13.20 6.43
N TYR A 225 2.70 12.18 5.71
CA TYR A 225 2.02 11.06 6.36
C TYR A 225 2.97 10.02 6.95
N SER A 226 4.27 10.00 6.60
CA SER A 226 5.25 9.11 7.27
C SER A 226 5.46 9.54 8.71
N GLU A 227 5.55 10.85 8.92
CA GLU A 227 5.85 11.45 10.23
C GLU A 227 4.70 11.18 11.20
N ASN A 228 3.45 11.33 10.74
CA ASN A 228 2.24 11.02 11.51
C ASN A 228 2.11 9.53 11.92
N VAL A 229 2.81 8.62 11.23
CA VAL A 229 2.77 7.16 11.48
C VAL A 229 3.89 6.72 12.43
N HIS A 230 4.89 7.56 12.66
CA HIS A 230 5.93 7.32 13.66
C HIS A 230 5.49 7.88 15.02
N VAL A 231 5.82 7.14 16.09
CA VAL A 231 5.54 7.45 17.53
C VAL A 231 5.95 8.88 17.94
N THR A 232 6.83 9.51 17.17
CA THR A 232 7.30 10.89 17.37
C THR A 232 6.21 11.95 17.29
N ASP A 233 5.08 11.68 16.63
CA ASP A 233 3.97 12.63 16.48
C ASP A 233 2.84 12.47 17.52
N ILE A 234 3.00 11.62 18.54
CA ILE A 234 2.00 11.43 19.62
C ILE A 234 1.67 12.73 20.35
N GLN A 235 2.59 13.71 20.36
CA GLN A 235 2.37 15.02 20.96
C GLN A 235 1.22 15.81 20.28
N LYS A 236 0.87 15.49 19.03
CA LYS A 236 -0.29 16.08 18.35
C LYS A 236 -1.61 15.76 19.05
N GLY A 237 -1.70 14.64 19.78
CA GLY A 237 -2.90 14.25 20.53
C GLY A 237 -3.26 15.17 21.71
N ILE A 238 -2.43 16.17 22.04
CA ILE A 238 -2.69 17.18 23.07
C ILE A 238 -2.88 18.54 22.40
N ALA A 239 -4.12 18.99 22.27
CA ALA A 239 -4.45 20.33 21.81
C ALA A 239 -4.18 21.37 22.92
N LYS A 240 -3.16 22.20 22.71
CA LYS A 240 -2.77 23.41 23.47
C LYS A 240 -2.70 23.26 25.00
N ALA A 241 -1.49 23.16 25.52
CA ALA A 241 -1.20 23.45 26.93
C ALA A 241 -1.37 24.97 27.20
N GLY A 242 -2.58 25.38 27.57
CA GLY A 242 -2.80 26.64 28.29
C GLY A 242 -2.48 26.46 29.77
N LYS A 243 -2.38 27.57 30.53
CA LYS A 243 -1.98 27.55 31.95
C LYS A 243 -2.84 26.63 32.84
N ASP A 244 -4.09 26.33 32.44
CA ASP A 244 -5.06 25.55 33.23
C ASP A 244 -5.94 24.57 32.43
N SER A 245 -5.64 24.27 31.16
CA SER A 245 -6.38 23.24 30.41
C SER A 245 -5.53 22.60 29.33
N GLY A 246 -5.48 21.26 29.33
CA GLY A 246 -5.00 20.45 28.22
C GLY A 246 -6.20 19.73 27.62
N GLN A 247 -6.48 19.96 26.33
CA GLN A 247 -7.53 19.23 25.61
C GLN A 247 -6.91 18.05 24.88
N ILE A 248 -7.52 16.89 24.96
CA ILE A 248 -7.12 15.70 24.18
C ILE A 248 -7.80 15.81 22.82
N ILE A 249 -7.06 15.66 21.73
CA ILE A 249 -7.65 15.56 20.38
C ILE A 249 -8.44 14.24 20.29
N GLN A 250 -9.63 14.32 19.70
CA GLN A 250 -10.48 13.15 19.51
C GLN A 250 -9.82 12.12 18.61
N ILE A 251 -9.98 10.83 18.93
CA ILE A 251 -9.48 9.72 18.11
C ILE A 251 -10.13 9.70 16.72
N ARG A 252 -11.39 10.17 16.64
CA ARG A 252 -12.14 10.33 15.40
C ARG A 252 -12.17 11.81 15.03
N ASP A 253 -11.00 12.31 14.67
CA ASP A 253 -10.83 13.65 14.14
C ASP A 253 -10.99 13.63 12.61
N PHE A 254 -11.54 14.73 12.08
CA PHE A 254 -11.81 14.94 10.66
C PHE A 254 -10.73 15.80 9.99
N GLU A 255 -9.71 16.24 10.73
CA GLU A 255 -8.58 16.98 10.18
C GLU A 255 -7.93 16.19 9.04
N ASN A 256 -7.59 16.89 7.95
CA ASN A 256 -6.98 16.32 6.74
C ASN A 256 -7.88 15.34 5.95
N CYS A 257 -9.16 15.17 6.28
CA CYS A 257 -10.05 14.27 5.53
C CYS A 257 -10.12 14.63 4.03
N LYS A 258 -10.07 15.92 3.71
CA LYS A 258 -10.01 16.43 2.33
C LYS A 258 -8.75 15.97 1.60
N ASP A 259 -7.59 16.09 2.25
CA ASP A 259 -6.31 15.74 1.63
C ASP A 259 -6.20 14.23 1.41
N VAL A 260 -6.66 13.43 2.38
CA VAL A 260 -6.74 11.97 2.23
C VAL A 260 -7.69 11.60 1.10
N TYR A 261 -8.85 12.25 1.01
CA TYR A 261 -9.82 12.04 -0.07
C TYR A 261 -9.22 12.35 -1.44
N GLN A 262 -8.70 13.57 -1.64
CA GLN A 262 -8.16 14.02 -2.92
C GLN A 262 -6.98 13.14 -3.35
N SER A 263 -6.03 12.90 -2.44
CA SER A 263 -4.88 12.05 -2.71
C SER A 263 -5.28 10.63 -3.09
N THR A 264 -6.32 10.07 -2.46
CA THR A 264 -6.82 8.74 -2.81
C THR A 264 -7.41 8.72 -4.22
N ILE A 265 -8.27 9.68 -4.55
CA ILE A 265 -8.88 9.79 -5.88
C ILE A 265 -7.80 9.96 -6.96
N ASP A 266 -6.86 10.88 -6.77
CA ASP A 266 -5.81 11.16 -7.76
C ASP A 266 -4.96 9.91 -8.07
N ASN A 267 -4.54 9.19 -7.02
CA ASN A 267 -3.76 7.96 -7.17
C ASN A 267 -4.53 6.82 -7.84
N LEU A 268 -5.82 6.67 -7.52
CA LEU A 268 -6.69 5.69 -8.18
C LEU A 268 -6.87 6.03 -9.66
N ILE A 269 -7.24 7.27 -9.98
CA ILE A 269 -7.47 7.71 -11.37
C ILE A 269 -6.20 7.59 -12.21
N GLU A 270 -5.04 7.98 -11.68
CA GLU A 270 -3.77 7.81 -12.39
C GLU A 270 -3.47 6.32 -12.67
N SER A 271 -3.62 5.47 -11.66
CA SER A 271 -3.41 4.03 -11.80
C SER A 271 -4.36 3.44 -12.85
N PHE A 272 -5.62 3.87 -12.86
CA PHE A 272 -6.65 3.41 -13.80
C PHE A 272 -6.32 3.85 -15.22
N TYR A 273 -5.90 5.10 -15.40
CA TYR A 273 -5.50 5.62 -16.69
C TYR A 273 -4.34 4.80 -17.27
N VAL A 274 -3.26 4.63 -16.52
CA VAL A 274 -2.08 3.90 -17.00
C VAL A 274 -2.40 2.41 -17.22
N PHE A 275 -3.13 1.78 -16.30
CA PHE A 275 -3.57 0.40 -16.46
C PHE A 275 -4.43 0.23 -17.71
N THR A 276 -5.41 1.12 -17.92
CA THR A 276 -6.29 1.07 -19.10
C THR A 276 -5.48 1.20 -20.39
N LYS A 277 -4.62 2.21 -20.48
CA LYS A 277 -3.80 2.46 -21.67
C LYS A 277 -2.87 1.31 -22.02
N LYS A 278 -2.25 0.68 -21.01
CA LYS A 278 -1.21 -0.34 -21.23
C LYS A 278 -1.79 -1.76 -21.34
N ARG A 279 -2.81 -2.07 -20.57
CA ARG A 279 -3.34 -3.44 -20.43
C ARG A 279 -4.64 -3.65 -21.20
N ILE A 280 -5.51 -2.65 -21.26
CA ILE A 280 -6.85 -2.76 -21.87
C ILE A 280 -7.19 -1.55 -22.77
N PRO A 281 -6.34 -1.21 -23.76
CA PRO A 281 -6.50 0.03 -24.55
C PRO A 281 -7.82 0.08 -25.35
N ASN A 282 -8.40 -1.07 -25.67
CA ASN A 282 -9.70 -1.19 -26.31
C ASN A 282 -10.88 -0.78 -25.40
N ARG A 283 -10.62 -0.46 -24.13
CA ARG A 283 -11.59 0.06 -23.14
C ARG A 283 -11.33 1.52 -22.75
N ASP A 284 -10.43 2.19 -23.49
CA ASP A 284 -10.05 3.58 -23.19
C ASP A 284 -11.23 4.55 -23.31
N GLN A 285 -12.13 4.32 -24.26
CA GLN A 285 -13.30 5.18 -24.45
C GLN A 285 -14.26 5.07 -23.28
N GLU A 286 -14.51 3.85 -22.79
CA GLU A 286 -15.35 3.60 -21.62
C GLU A 286 -14.77 4.27 -20.37
N PHE A 287 -13.46 4.16 -20.14
CA PHE A 287 -12.79 4.88 -19.03
C PHE A 287 -12.93 6.40 -19.16
N ARG A 288 -12.70 6.96 -20.36
CA ARG A 288 -12.81 8.41 -20.58
C ARG A 288 -14.23 8.92 -20.35
N ASN A 289 -15.23 8.21 -20.85
CA ASN A 289 -16.64 8.60 -20.69
C ASN A 289 -17.01 8.64 -19.20
N TRP A 290 -16.73 7.55 -18.48
CA TRP A 290 -16.96 7.49 -17.04
C TRP A 290 -16.19 8.60 -16.29
N TYR A 291 -14.92 8.82 -16.61
CA TYR A 291 -14.11 9.84 -15.94
C TYR A 291 -14.64 11.25 -16.17
N LEU A 292 -15.16 11.56 -17.37
CA LEU A 292 -15.73 12.88 -17.66
C LEU A 292 -16.97 13.17 -16.80
N GLU A 293 -17.81 12.16 -16.58
CA GLU A 293 -18.99 12.25 -15.70
C GLU A 293 -18.55 12.36 -14.23
N PHE A 294 -17.69 11.44 -13.78
CA PHE A 294 -17.18 11.40 -12.41
C PHE A 294 -16.44 12.68 -12.02
N ARG A 295 -15.66 13.28 -12.93
CA ARG A 295 -14.91 14.51 -12.68
C ARG A 295 -15.81 15.66 -12.22
N GLN A 296 -17.05 15.74 -12.73
CA GLN A 296 -17.99 16.78 -12.32
C GLN A 296 -18.45 16.55 -10.87
N VAL A 297 -18.75 15.30 -10.51
CA VAL A 297 -19.12 14.91 -9.14
C VAL A 297 -17.97 15.21 -8.17
N HIS A 298 -16.76 14.79 -8.53
CA HIS A 298 -15.56 15.02 -7.72
C HIS A 298 -15.26 16.51 -7.51
N LYS A 299 -15.36 17.31 -8.58
CA LYS A 299 -15.16 18.76 -8.51
C LYS A 299 -16.16 19.42 -7.56
N LYS A 300 -17.45 19.08 -7.70
CA LYS A 300 -18.52 19.58 -6.83
C LYS A 300 -18.24 19.25 -5.36
N ALA A 301 -17.87 18.01 -5.05
CA ALA A 301 -17.56 17.58 -3.69
C ALA A 301 -16.37 18.37 -3.08
N ILE A 302 -15.40 18.80 -3.87
CA ILE A 302 -14.27 19.61 -3.38
C ILE A 302 -14.67 21.07 -3.15
N GLU A 303 -15.50 21.63 -4.04
CA GLU A 303 -15.92 23.04 -4.04
C GLU A 303 -16.97 23.34 -2.98
N GLU A 304 -17.91 22.42 -2.73
CA GLU A 304 -18.98 22.59 -1.74
C GLU A 304 -18.50 22.36 -0.30
N ASN A 305 -17.47 21.53 -0.12
CA ASN A 305 -16.93 21.16 1.19
C ASN A 305 -15.71 22.03 1.56
N ILE A 306 -15.91 23.36 1.62
CA ILE A 306 -14.91 24.30 2.16
C ILE A 306 -14.92 24.17 3.68
N PHE A 307 -13.88 23.54 4.23
CA PHE A 307 -13.68 23.45 5.67
C PHE A 307 -13.29 24.81 6.23
N ASN A 308 -14.12 25.36 7.12
CA ASN A 308 -13.68 26.42 8.01
C ASN A 308 -13.23 25.74 9.32
N TYR A 309 -11.96 25.33 9.39
CA TYR A 309 -11.35 24.65 10.54
C TYR A 309 -11.32 25.48 11.84
N LYS A 310 -11.93 26.68 11.82
CA LYS A 310 -12.10 27.57 12.97
C LYS A 310 -13.54 27.53 13.46
N LYS A 311 -13.87 26.53 14.26
CA LYS A 311 -14.85 26.66 15.34
C LYS A 311 -14.31 26.04 16.60
#